data_AF-A0A416Z9J9-F1
#
_entry.id   AF-A0A416Z9J9-F1
#
_cell.length_a   1.000
_cell.length_b   1.000
_cell.length_c   1.000
_cell.angle_alpha   90.00
_cell.angle_beta   90.00
_cell.angle_gamma   90.00
#
_symmetry.space_group_name_H-M   'P 1'
#
loop_
_entity.id
_entity.type
_entity.pdbx_description
1 polymer ?
#
loop_
_entity_poly.entity_id
_entity_poly.type
_entity_poly.pdbx_seq_one_letter_code
_entity_poly.pdbx_strand_id
1 'polypeptide(L)' 'MKKSLYLIAGILIGITLFGGSSVLAAGITAERSTNRIYVNGQEVHLTAYNINGNNYVMLRDVGKTVGFEVYWDAMPNVCR' A
#
# COMPACT_ATOMS: atom_id res chain seq x y z
N MET A 1 19.28 24.57 -39.04
CA MET A 1 18.45 25.10 -37.93
C MET A 1 16.97 24.79 -38.10
N LYS A 2 16.34 25.15 -39.24
CA LYS A 2 14.89 24.97 -39.50
C LYS A 2 14.39 23.51 -39.42
N LYS A 3 15.16 22.55 -39.96
CA LYS A 3 14.83 21.11 -39.95
C LYS A 3 14.84 20.48 -38.56
N SER A 4 15.74 20.94 -37.69
CA SER A 4 15.80 20.51 -36.29
C SER A 4 14.63 21.08 -35.48
N LEU A 5 14.16 22.29 -35.81
CA LEU A 5 12.98 22.89 -35.19
C LEU A 5 11.69 22.09 -35.47
N TYR A 6 11.50 21.61 -36.70
CA TYR A 6 10.34 20.77 -37.05
C TYR A 6 10.37 19.40 -36.36
N LEU A 7 11.55 18.84 -36.12
CA LEU A 7 11.71 17.57 -35.42
C LEU A 7 11.35 17.72 -33.93
N ILE A 8 11.80 18.80 -33.29
CA ILE A 8 11.44 19.13 -31.90
C ILE A 8 9.94 19.41 -31.77
N ALA A 9 9.36 20.17 -32.71
CA ALA A 9 7.93 20.42 -32.74
C ALA A 9 7.12 19.12 -32.92
N GLY A 10 7.56 18.21 -33.80
CA GLY A 10 6.92 16.91 -34.01
C GLY A 10 6.96 16.00 -32.79
N ILE A 11 8.08 15.97 -32.06
CA ILE A 11 8.20 15.21 -30.80
C ILE A 11 7.28 15.81 -29.72
N LEU A 12 7.23 17.15 -29.60
CA LEU A 12 6.39 17.82 -28.61
C LEU A 12 4.90 17.54 -28.85
N ILE A 13 4.46 17.57 -30.11
CA ILE A 13 3.09 17.25 -30.53
C ILE A 13 2.79 15.76 -30.36
N GLY A 14 3.76 14.87 -30.61
CA GLY A 14 3.63 13.45 -30.37
C GLY A 14 3.43 13.10 -28.89
N ILE A 15 4.16 13.77 -27.99
CA ILE A 15 4.04 13.57 -26.54
C ILE A 15 2.70 14.09 -26.01
N THR A 16 2.15 15.17 -26.57
CA THR A 16 0.85 15.72 -26.14
C THR A 16 -0.34 14.94 -26.68
N LEU A 17 -0.29 14.44 -27.92
CA LEU A 17 -1.40 13.69 -28.54
C LEU A 17 -1.43 12.22 -28.14
N PHE A 18 -0.27 11.58 -27.98
CA PHE A 18 -0.17 10.19 -27.54
C PHE A 18 0.14 10.10 -26.04
N GLY A 19 -0.17 11.18 -25.30
CA GLY A 19 -0.07 11.36 -23.86
C GLY A 19 0.61 10.18 -23.20
N GLY A 20 1.94 10.26 -23.07
CA GLY A 20 2.81 9.19 -22.61
C GLY A 20 2.23 8.51 -21.39
N SER A 21 1.40 7.50 -21.65
CA SER A 21 0.65 6.81 -20.64
C SER A 21 1.65 5.82 -20.10
N SER A 22 2.44 6.27 -19.14
CA SER A 22 2.98 5.36 -18.16
C SER A 22 1.76 4.64 -17.61
N VAL A 23 1.58 3.39 -18.04
CA VAL A 23 0.68 2.48 -17.37
C VAL A 23 1.31 2.30 -16.00
N LEU A 24 0.91 3.16 -15.06
CA LEU A 24 1.03 2.85 -13.65
C LEU A 24 0.14 1.62 -13.51
N ALA A 25 0.75 0.44 -13.62
CA ALA A 25 0.17 -0.72 -13.01
C ALA A 25 -0.04 -0.30 -11.55
N ALA A 26 -1.29 -0.04 -11.19
CA ALA A 26 -1.70 0.16 -9.82
C ALA A 26 -1.54 -1.20 -9.11
N GLY A 27 -0.29 -1.64 -8.96
CA GLY A 27 0.05 -2.67 -8.03
C GLY A 27 -0.41 -2.17 -6.67
N ILE A 28 -1.08 -3.04 -5.93
CA ILE A 28 -1.46 -2.72 -4.56
C ILE A 28 -0.14 -2.51 -3.80
N THR A 29 0.20 -1.25 -3.52
CA THR A 29 1.38 -0.88 -2.76
C THR A 29 1.02 -0.90 -1.28
N ALA A 30 1.86 -1.57 -0.50
CA ALA A 30 1.81 -1.50 0.95
C ALA A 30 2.80 -0.45 1.42
N GLU A 31 2.31 0.64 1.99
CA GLU A 31 3.14 1.69 2.58
C GLU A 31 3.17 1.52 4.09
N ARG A 32 4.33 1.76 4.71
CA ARG A 32 4.41 1.74 6.19
C ARG A 32 3.51 2.85 6.72
N SER A 33 2.59 2.48 7.60
CA SER A 33 1.67 3.42 8.22
C SER A 33 2.37 4.24 9.30
N THR A 34 2.03 5.51 9.39
CA THR A 34 2.48 6.46 10.41
C THR A 34 1.43 6.70 11.49
N ASN A 35 0.31 5.97 11.42
CA ASN A 35 -0.80 6.11 12.37
C ASN A 35 -0.36 5.69 13.78
N ARG A 36 -0.73 6.49 14.77
CA ARG A 36 -0.50 6.18 16.19
C ARG A 36 -1.59 5.25 16.70
N ILE A 37 -1.20 4.26 17.49
CA ILE A 37 -2.09 3.27 18.08
C ILE A 37 -2.02 3.41 19.59
N TYR A 38 -3.17 3.39 20.25
CA TYR A 38 -3.28 3.55 21.70
C TYR A 38 -4.00 2.36 22.32
N VAL A 39 -3.48 1.87 23.43
CA VAL A 39 -4.13 0.86 24.28
C VAL A 39 -4.27 1.46 25.67
N ASN A 40 -5.50 1.54 26.17
CA ASN A 40 -5.83 2.17 27.46
C ASN A 40 -5.26 3.60 27.61
N GLY A 41 -5.25 4.37 26.52
CA GLY A 41 -4.73 5.74 26.50
C GLY A 41 -3.20 5.87 26.42
N GLN A 42 -2.46 4.75 26.42
CA GLN A 42 -1.01 4.73 26.23
C GLN A 42 -0.66 4.40 24.78
N GLU A 43 0.28 5.15 24.20
CA GLU A 43 0.75 4.90 22.84
C GLU A 43 1.57 3.61 22.78
N VAL A 44 1.25 2.75 21.82
CA VAL A 44 1.94 1.49 21.57
C VAL A 44 2.46 1.45 20.14
N HIS A 45 3.66 0.92 19.96
CA HIS A 45 4.26 0.81 18.63
C HIS A 45 3.93 -0.55 18.01
N LEU A 46 3.02 -0.56 17.03
CA LEU A 46 2.72 -1.74 16.21
C LEU A 46 3.13 -1.48 14.76
N THR A 47 3.67 -2.52 14.11
CA THR A 47 3.94 -2.45 12.67
C THR A 47 2.61 -2.48 11.93
N ALA A 48 2.34 -1.41 11.17
CA ALA A 48 1.12 -1.27 10.40
C ALA A 48 1.44 -0.86 8.95
N TYR A 49 0.59 -1.27 8.01
CA TYR A 49 0.71 -0.93 6.60
C TYR A 49 -0.59 -0.32 6.08
N ASN A 50 -0.48 0.81 5.38
CA ASN A 50 -1.58 1.35 4.59
C ASN A 50 -1.60 0.66 3.23
N ILE A 51 -2.71 0.00 2.93
CA ILE A 51 -2.96 -0.64 1.65
C ILE A 51 -4.32 -0.14 1.16
N ASN A 52 -4.31 0.59 0.05
CA ASN A 52 -5.52 1.15 -0.56
C ASN A 52 -6.40 1.95 0.43
N GLY A 53 -5.77 2.78 1.27
CA GLY A 53 -6.47 3.61 2.25
C GLY A 53 -6.86 2.90 3.55
N ASN A 54 -6.66 1.59 3.66
CA ASN A 54 -6.95 0.81 4.87
C ASN A 54 -5.66 0.49 5.64
N ASN A 55 -5.73 0.52 6.96
CA ASN A 55 -4.60 0.24 7.83
C ASN A 55 -4.64 -1.21 8.34
N TYR A 56 -3.60 -1.98 8.04
CA TYR A 56 -3.46 -3.38 8.44
C TYR A 56 -2.42 -3.54 9.53
N VAL A 57 -2.74 -4.34 10.56
CA VAL A 57 -1.85 -4.69 11.69
C VAL A 57 -1.82 -6.20 11.87
N MET A 58 -0.74 -6.73 12.44
CA MET A 58 -0.67 -8.15 12.76
C MET A 58 -1.56 -8.47 13.97
N LEU A 59 -2.57 -9.32 13.77
CA LEU A 59 -3.54 -9.70 14.81
C LEU A 59 -2.86 -10.28 16.07
N ARG A 60 -1.77 -11.03 15.90
CA ARG A 60 -0.99 -11.59 17.01
C ARG A 60 -0.32 -10.53 17.87
N ASP A 61 0.17 -9.45 17.26
CA ASP A 61 0.81 -8.35 17.99
C ASP A 61 -0.24 -7.53 18.75
N VAL A 62 -1.42 -7.35 18.13
CA VAL A 62 -2.59 -6.78 18.81
C VAL A 62 -2.96 -7.61 20.03
N GLY A 63 -3.12 -8.93 19.87
CA GLY A 63 -3.44 -9.84 20.96
C GLY A 63 -2.49 -9.72 22.13
N LYS A 64 -1.17 -9.82 21.88
CA LYS A 64 -0.14 -9.64 22.92
C LYS A 64 -0.25 -8.31 23.65
N THR A 65 -0.58 -7.24 22.91
CA THR A 65 -0.67 -5.88 23.47
C THR A 65 -1.90 -5.72 24.36
N VAL A 66 -3.02 -6.37 24.03
CA VAL A 66 -4.27 -6.25 24.80
C VAL A 66 -4.54 -7.42 25.75
N GLY A 67 -3.64 -8.40 25.81
CA GLY A 67 -3.66 -9.50 26.80
C GLY A 67 -4.38 -10.78 26.37
N PHE A 68 -4.41 -11.10 25.07
CA PHE A 68 -4.85 -12.41 24.60
C PHE A 68 -3.87 -13.05 23.60
N GLU A 69 -3.84 -14.38 23.57
CA GLU A 69 -3.00 -15.13 22.64
C GLU A 69 -3.80 -15.55 21.40
N VAL A 70 -3.15 -15.50 20.24
CA VAL A 70 -3.73 -15.92 18.96
C VAL A 70 -3.13 -17.26 18.59
N TYR A 71 -3.93 -18.32 18.54
CA TYR A 71 -3.51 -19.63 18.08
C TYR A 71 -4.01 -19.90 16.66
N TRP A 72 -3.20 -20.62 15.88
CA TRP A 72 -3.66 -21.20 14.62
C TRP A 72 -4.06 -22.64 14.91
N ASP A 73 -5.31 -22.98 14.63
CA ASP A 73 -5.75 -24.36 14.61
C ASP A 73 -5.52 -24.93 13.21
N ALA A 74 -4.62 -25.89 13.09
CA ALA A 74 -4.33 -26.57 11.83
C ALA A 74 -5.29 -27.74 11.57
N MET A 75 -6.15 -28.09 12.52
CA MET A 75 -7.14 -29.14 12.32
C MET A 75 -8.16 -28.67 11.27
N PRO A 76 -8.42 -29.47 10.21
CA PRO A 76 -9.48 -29.15 9.27
C PRO A 76 -10.80 -29.05 10.05
N ASN A 77 -11.61 -28.05 9.73
CA ASN A 77 -12.97 -27.92 10.25
C ASN A 77 -13.82 -29.09 9.75
N VAL A 78 -13.70 -30.26 10.38
CA VAL A 78 -14.60 -31.38 10.14
C VAL A 78 -15.87 -31.05 10.91
N CYS A 79 -16.97 -30.87 10.18
CA CYS A 79 -18.30 -30.66 10.76
C CYS A 79 -18.54 -31.71 11.86
N ARG A 80 -18.79 -31.22 13.08
CA ARG A 80 -19.16 -32.04 14.24
C ARG A 80 -20.67 -32.10 14.36
#